data_AF-A0A3D3SUN6-F1
#
_entry.id   AF-A0A3D3SUN6-F1
#
_cell.length_a   1.000
_cell.length_b   1.000
_cell.length_c   1.000
_cell.angle_alpha   90.00
_cell.angle_beta   90.00
_cell.angle_gamma   90.00
#
_symmetry.space_group_name_H-M   'P 1'
#
loop_
_entity.id
_entity.type
_entity.pdbx_description
1 polymer ?
#
loop_
_entity_poly.entity_id
_entity_poly.type
_entity_poly.pdbx_seq_one_letter_code
_entity_poly.pdbx_strand_id
1 'polypeptide(L)'
;RPIAQECLLQFAGSRWLLCHGDHLCIDDRPHQDLRSRLLSPEWQAEFLATSLVSRAAFATTLREKSQAAKAMKAEEIMDVNRDECLRRVRHHECIGLIHGHTHRPGSYPMAEGLMRWVIPDWHTRPNKETQADPGAADCTGGFLRLTDAGPEIIRVS
;
A
#
# COMPACT_ATOMS: atom_id res chain seq x y z
N ARG A 1 -6.62 10.44 17.70
CA ARG A 1 -6.32 11.19 16.45
C ARG A 1 -6.23 10.16 15.34
N PRO A 2 -6.91 10.32 14.19
CA PRO A 2 -6.74 9.42 13.06
C PRO A 2 -5.26 9.39 12.66
N ILE A 3 -4.75 8.21 12.31
CA ILE A 3 -3.40 8.11 11.74
C ILE A 3 -3.42 8.84 10.39
N ALA A 4 -2.45 9.73 10.17
CA ALA A 4 -2.34 10.44 8.90
C ALA A 4 -2.08 9.45 7.77
N GLN A 5 -2.72 9.67 6.62
CA GLN A 5 -2.56 8.80 5.44
C GLN A 5 -1.14 8.83 4.89
N GLU A 6 -0.47 9.97 5.08
CA GLU A 6 0.90 10.20 4.67
C GLU A 6 1.70 10.77 5.84
N CYS A 7 2.96 10.40 5.88
CA CYS A 7 3.94 10.88 6.84
C CYS A 7 5.23 11.27 6.11
N LEU A 8 5.88 12.33 6.56
CA LEU A 8 7.18 12.75 6.04
C LEU A 8 8.28 12.26 6.97
N LEU A 9 9.22 11.50 6.41
CA LEU A 9 10.42 11.05 7.09
C LEU A 9 11.62 11.87 6.62
N GLN A 10 12.32 12.49 7.57
CA GLN A 10 13.65 13.08 7.31
C GLN A 10 14.72 12.12 7.83
N PHE A 11 15.60 11.67 6.94
CA PHE A 11 16.65 10.73 7.26
C PHE A 11 17.85 10.92 6.31
N ALA A 12 19.07 10.88 6.84
CA ALA A 12 20.30 11.05 6.08
C ALA A 12 20.30 12.30 5.15
N GLY A 13 19.77 13.43 5.65
CA GLY A 13 19.67 14.68 4.87
C GLY A 13 18.63 14.67 3.75
N SER A 14 17.84 13.60 3.63
CA SER A 14 16.82 13.44 2.60
C SER A 14 15.41 13.38 3.18
N ARG A 15 14.41 13.74 2.37
CA ARG A 15 12.99 13.66 2.73
C ARG A 15 12.29 12.55 1.94
N TRP A 16 11.59 11.68 2.65
CA TRP A 16 10.85 10.55 2.10
C TRP A 16 9.36 10.67 2.42
N LEU A 17 8.51 10.37 1.44
CA LEU A 17 7.07 10.23 1.67
C LEU A 17 6.78 8.79 2.08
N LEU A 18 6.12 8.61 3.23
CA LEU A 18 5.66 7.31 3.72
C LEU A 18 4.13 7.23 3.68
N CYS A 19 3.57 6.11 3.22
CA CYS A 19 2.14 5.84 3.34
C CYS A 19 1.82 4.34 3.30
N HIS A 20 0.56 3.98 3.56
CA HIS A 20 0.10 2.61 3.29
C HIS A 20 0.09 2.31 1.78
N GLY A 21 -0.53 3.18 0.98
CA GLY A 21 -0.51 3.12 -0.50
C GLY A 21 -1.90 2.92 -1.14
N ASP A 22 -2.90 2.47 -0.38
CA ASP A 22 -4.28 2.26 -0.84
C ASP A 22 -4.92 3.53 -1.42
N HIS A 23 -4.60 4.70 -0.87
CA HIS A 23 -5.12 5.98 -1.36
C HIS A 23 -4.54 6.41 -2.71
N LEU A 24 -3.45 5.77 -3.16
CA LEU A 24 -2.82 6.04 -4.46
C LEU A 24 -3.38 5.15 -5.58
N CYS A 25 -4.17 4.12 -5.25
CA CYS A 25 -4.88 3.25 -6.20
C CYS A 25 -6.14 3.94 -6.76
N ILE A 26 -5.98 5.14 -7.34
CA ILE A 26 -7.11 6.01 -7.75
C ILE A 26 -7.89 5.47 -8.95
N ASP A 27 -7.32 4.54 -9.70
CA ASP A 27 -7.97 3.89 -10.85
C ASP A 27 -8.97 2.80 -10.41
N ASP A 28 -8.81 2.24 -9.20
CA ASP A 28 -9.80 1.37 -8.56
C ASP A 28 -10.92 2.20 -7.90
N ARG A 29 -11.78 2.82 -8.73
CA ARG A 29 -12.89 3.67 -8.27
C ARG A 29 -13.79 2.97 -7.24
N PRO A 30 -14.23 1.71 -7.43
CA PRO A 30 -15.01 1.00 -6.41
C PRO A 30 -14.29 0.87 -5.07
N HIS A 31 -12.97 0.65 -5.08
CA HIS A 31 -12.17 0.63 -3.86
C HIS A 31 -12.12 2.02 -3.19
N GLN A 32 -11.88 3.08 -3.96
CA GLN A 32 -11.83 4.45 -3.42
C GLN A 32 -13.19 4.90 -2.85
N ASP A 33 -14.31 4.55 -3.49
CA ASP A 33 -15.65 4.83 -2.99
C ASP A 33 -15.92 4.13 -1.65
N LEU A 34 -15.56 2.84 -1.56
CA LEU A 34 -15.67 2.10 -0.30
C LEU A 34 -14.77 2.73 0.78
N ARG A 35 -13.51 3.03 0.43
CA ARG A 35 -12.53 3.64 1.34
C ARG A 35 -13.03 4.97 1.90
N SER A 36 -13.54 5.86 1.06
CA SER A 36 -14.06 7.17 1.50
C SER A 36 -15.23 7.02 2.48
N ARG A 37 -16.14 6.07 2.24
CA ARG A 37 -17.25 5.76 3.15
C ARG A 37 -16.76 5.24 4.50
N LEU A 38 -15.86 4.25 4.50
CA LEU A 38 -15.32 3.64 5.72
C LEU A 38 -14.46 4.62 6.56
N LEU A 39 -13.87 5.63 5.90
CA LEU A 39 -13.09 6.67 6.57
C LEU A 39 -13.93 7.86 7.04
N SER A 40 -15.21 7.96 6.66
CA SER A 40 -16.06 9.07 7.12
C SER A 40 -16.29 9.02 8.64
N PRO A 41 -16.16 10.15 9.35
CA PRO A 41 -16.37 10.20 10.80
C PRO A 41 -17.76 9.69 11.24
N GLU A 42 -18.79 9.99 10.45
CA GLU A 42 -20.17 9.58 10.71
C GLU A 42 -20.31 8.06 10.65
N TRP A 43 -19.81 7.44 9.58
CA TRP A 43 -19.83 5.98 9.44
C TRP A 43 -19.03 5.30 10.55
N GLN A 44 -17.85 5.83 10.88
CA GLN A 44 -17.03 5.28 11.96
C GLN A 44 -17.74 5.35 13.31
N ALA A 45 -18.40 6.47 13.62
CA ALA A 45 -19.16 6.62 14.86
C ALA A 45 -20.33 5.61 14.92
N GLU A 46 -21.12 5.49 13.85
CA GLU A 46 -22.24 4.54 13.77
C GLU A 46 -21.75 3.09 13.87
N PHE A 47 -20.70 2.73 13.13
CA PHE A 47 -20.13 1.38 13.14
C PHE A 47 -19.54 1.01 14.50
N LEU A 48 -18.87 1.95 15.18
CA LEU A 48 -18.31 1.72 16.51
C LEU A 48 -19.41 1.65 17.60
N ALA A 49 -20.59 2.22 17.36
CA ALA A 49 -21.74 2.12 18.26
C ALA A 49 -22.43 0.74 18.24
N THR A 50 -22.20 -0.11 17.23
CA THR A 50 -22.82 -1.44 17.17
C THR A 50 -22.19 -2.44 18.16
N SER A 51 -22.77 -3.64 18.29
CA SER A 51 -22.12 -4.71 19.07
C SER A 51 -20.83 -5.21 18.41
N LEU A 52 -19.93 -5.79 19.21
CA LEU A 52 -18.70 -6.42 18.69
C LEU A 52 -19.02 -7.56 17.71
N VAL A 53 -20.07 -8.35 18.00
CA VAL A 53 -20.52 -9.46 17.15
C VAL A 53 -20.95 -8.94 15.78
N SER A 54 -21.72 -7.85 15.75
CA SER A 54 -22.16 -7.20 14.50
C SER A 54 -20.97 -6.69 13.68
N ARG A 55 -19.98 -6.05 14.32
CA ARG A 55 -18.76 -5.59 13.63
C ARG A 55 -17.94 -6.75 13.07
N ALA A 56 -17.80 -7.84 13.83
CA ALA A 56 -17.07 -9.01 13.38
C ALA A 56 -17.74 -9.67 12.16
N ALA A 57 -19.07 -9.85 12.20
CA ALA A 57 -19.84 -10.36 11.08
C ALA A 57 -19.70 -9.48 9.83
N PHE A 58 -19.86 -8.16 9.99
CA PHE A 58 -19.66 -7.19 8.92
C PHE A 58 -18.26 -7.28 8.31
N ALA A 59 -17.20 -7.34 9.13
CA ALA A 59 -15.83 -7.43 8.67
C ALA A 59 -15.57 -8.71 7.88
N THR A 60 -16.13 -9.85 8.31
CA THR A 60 -16.02 -11.13 7.57
C THR A 60 -16.69 -11.02 6.20
N THR A 61 -17.94 -10.57 6.14
CA THR A 61 -18.65 -10.39 4.86
C THR A 61 -17.93 -9.42 3.93
N LEU A 62 -17.37 -8.33 4.47
CA LEU A 62 -16.61 -7.36 3.68
C LEU A 62 -15.33 -7.97 3.09
N ARG A 63 -14.61 -8.79 3.87
CA ARG A 63 -13.42 -9.52 3.39
C ARG A 63 -13.78 -10.48 2.26
N GLU A 64 -14.83 -11.28 2.42
CA GLU A 64 -15.28 -12.23 1.39
C GLU A 64 -15.63 -11.52 0.07
N LYS A 65 -16.41 -10.42 0.16
CA LYS A 65 -16.76 -9.60 -1.02
C LYS A 65 -15.52 -8.98 -1.67
N SER A 66 -14.58 -8.47 -0.87
CA SER A 66 -13.34 -7.89 -1.38
C SER A 66 -12.49 -8.93 -2.13
N GLN A 67 -12.35 -10.14 -1.56
CA GLN A 67 -11.60 -11.22 -2.21
C GLN A 67 -12.26 -11.67 -3.52
N ALA A 68 -13.58 -11.84 -3.53
CA ALA A 68 -14.32 -12.18 -4.75
C ALA A 68 -14.19 -11.08 -5.84
N ALA A 69 -14.22 -9.81 -5.43
CA ALA A 69 -14.04 -8.69 -6.37
C ALA A 69 -12.62 -8.64 -6.93
N LYS A 70 -11.58 -8.84 -6.10
CA LYS A 70 -10.17 -8.87 -6.53
C LYS A 70 -9.92 -9.93 -7.60
N ALA A 71 -10.49 -11.11 -7.45
CA ALA A 71 -10.36 -12.21 -8.42
C ALA A 71 -10.86 -11.87 -9.84
N MET A 72 -11.67 -10.82 -9.98
CA MET A 72 -12.22 -10.37 -11.27
C MET A 72 -11.59 -9.08 -11.81
N LYS A 73 -10.64 -8.47 -11.09
CA LYS A 73 -10.00 -7.21 -11.49
C LYS A 73 -8.71 -7.47 -12.24
N ALA A 74 -8.43 -6.64 -13.24
CA ALA A 74 -7.12 -6.61 -13.88
C ALA A 74 -6.07 -6.14 -12.86
N GLU A 75 -4.91 -6.79 -12.87
CA GLU A 75 -3.78 -6.49 -12.00
C GLU A 75 -3.35 -5.02 -12.06
N GLU A 76 -3.37 -4.42 -13.24
CA GLU A 76 -2.98 -3.03 -13.47
C GLU A 76 -3.89 -2.02 -12.75
N ILE A 77 -5.18 -2.35 -12.58
CA ILE A 77 -6.14 -1.49 -11.86
C ILE A 77 -5.87 -1.51 -10.35
N MET A 78 -5.19 -2.56 -9.85
CA MET A 78 -4.93 -2.76 -8.42
C MET A 78 -3.56 -2.22 -7.97
N ASP A 79 -2.70 -1.76 -8.89
CA ASP A 79 -1.47 -1.04 -8.52
C ASP A 79 -1.77 0.45 -8.23
N VAL A 80 -0.79 1.15 -7.66
CA VAL A 80 -0.88 2.60 -7.47
C VAL A 80 -0.78 3.33 -8.81
N ASN A 81 -1.51 4.44 -8.95
CA ASN A 81 -1.40 5.29 -10.12
C ASN A 81 -0.06 6.05 -10.13
N ARG A 82 0.69 5.93 -11.22
CA ARG A 82 2.04 6.49 -11.34
C ARG A 82 2.07 8.01 -11.26
N ASP A 83 1.12 8.67 -11.91
CA ASP A 83 1.06 10.13 -11.97
C ASP A 83 0.67 10.71 -10.60
N GLU A 84 -0.23 10.04 -9.89
CA GLU A 84 -0.59 10.40 -8.53
C GLU A 84 0.60 10.24 -7.57
N CYS A 85 1.34 9.12 -7.65
CA CYS A 85 2.56 8.95 -6.86
C CYS A 85 3.54 10.11 -7.07
N LEU A 86 3.82 10.44 -8.34
CA LEU A 86 4.73 11.52 -8.70
C LEU A 86 4.23 12.89 -8.21
N ARG A 87 2.93 13.16 -8.36
CA ARG A 87 2.30 14.40 -7.88
C ARG A 87 2.45 14.57 -6.37
N ARG A 88 2.22 13.51 -5.58
CA ARG A 88 2.36 13.54 -4.12
C ARG A 88 3.81 13.75 -3.68
N VAL A 89 4.75 13.05 -4.31
CA VAL A 89 6.19 13.18 -4.00
C VAL A 89 6.68 14.60 -4.28
N ARG A 90 6.29 15.19 -5.42
CA ARG A 90 6.61 16.59 -5.74
C ARG A 90 5.98 17.57 -4.76
N HIS A 91 4.70 17.38 -4.42
CA HIS A 91 3.99 18.26 -3.49
C HIS A 91 4.67 18.36 -2.12
N HIS A 92 5.26 17.26 -1.64
CA HIS A 92 5.94 17.20 -0.34
C HIS A 92 7.45 17.44 -0.41
N GLU A 93 7.99 17.70 -1.61
CA GLU A 93 9.42 17.90 -1.87
C GLU A 93 10.27 16.71 -1.40
N CYS A 94 9.76 15.50 -1.62
CA CYS A 94 10.44 14.25 -1.26
C CYS A 94 11.29 13.75 -2.43
N ILE A 95 12.37 13.03 -2.11
CA ILE A 95 13.20 12.35 -3.12
C ILE A 95 12.63 11.00 -3.55
N GLY A 96 11.59 10.53 -2.87
CA GLY A 96 10.93 9.27 -3.19
C GLY A 96 9.75 8.96 -2.29
N LEU A 97 9.06 7.88 -2.66
CA LEU A 97 7.89 7.32 -1.98
C LEU A 97 8.25 5.93 -1.44
N ILE A 98 7.89 5.65 -0.20
CA ILE A 98 7.95 4.32 0.41
C ILE A 98 6.52 3.93 0.82
N HIS A 99 6.01 2.82 0.29
CA HIS A 99 4.67 2.34 0.58
C HIS A 99 4.57 0.81 0.60
N GLY A 100 3.42 0.28 0.99
CA GLY A 100 3.08 -1.14 0.90
C GLY A 100 1.81 -1.32 0.06
N HIS A 101 0.83 -2.05 0.61
CA HIS A 101 -0.52 -2.26 0.07
C HIS A 101 -0.62 -3.11 -1.20
N THR A 102 0.27 -2.91 -2.17
CA THR A 102 0.16 -3.55 -3.49
C THR A 102 0.76 -4.95 -3.55
N HIS A 103 1.49 -5.36 -2.51
CA HIS A 103 2.12 -6.68 -2.40
C HIS A 103 3.11 -6.97 -3.55
N ARG A 104 3.71 -5.92 -4.13
CA ARG A 104 4.66 -5.97 -5.26
C ARG A 104 6.05 -5.44 -4.86
N PRO A 105 6.76 -6.11 -3.93
CA PRO A 105 8.01 -5.60 -3.37
C PRO A 105 9.05 -5.29 -4.44
N GLY A 106 9.64 -4.10 -4.36
CA GLY A 106 10.62 -3.68 -5.36
C GLY A 106 10.94 -2.19 -5.28
N SER A 107 11.91 -1.80 -6.10
CA SER A 107 12.25 -0.40 -6.37
C SER A 107 11.89 -0.08 -7.81
N TYR A 108 11.20 1.05 -7.99
CA TYR A 108 10.65 1.44 -9.29
C TYR A 108 11.05 2.89 -9.58
N PRO A 109 11.74 3.16 -10.70
CA PRO A 109 12.08 4.51 -11.08
C PRO A 109 10.84 5.31 -11.50
N MET A 110 10.78 6.55 -11.03
CA MET A 110 9.82 7.56 -11.48
C MET A 110 10.55 8.63 -12.32
N ALA A 111 9.83 9.66 -12.75
CA ALA A 111 10.44 10.79 -13.45
C ALA A 111 11.45 11.52 -12.55
N GLU A 112 12.38 12.27 -13.17
CA GLU A 112 13.30 13.20 -12.47
C GLU A 112 14.26 12.51 -11.48
N GLY A 113 14.53 11.21 -11.67
CA GLY A 113 15.39 10.44 -10.77
C GLY A 113 14.75 10.09 -9.42
N LEU A 114 13.45 10.38 -9.25
CA LEU A 114 12.69 10.00 -8.06
C LEU A 114 12.44 8.49 -8.04
N MET A 115 12.30 7.92 -6.84
CA MET A 115 12.14 6.46 -6.67
C MET A 115 10.89 6.11 -5.86
N ARG A 116 10.19 5.06 -6.28
CA ARG A 116 9.10 4.41 -5.53
C ARG A 116 9.59 3.08 -4.98
N TRP A 117 9.43 2.87 -3.69
CA TRP A 117 9.82 1.65 -2.99
C TRP A 117 8.59 0.98 -2.39
N VAL A 118 8.39 -0.29 -2.74
CA VAL A 118 7.31 -1.12 -2.23
C VAL A 118 7.88 -2.08 -1.20
N ILE A 119 7.42 -1.96 0.05
CA ILE A 119 7.84 -2.81 1.16
C ILE A 119 7.25 -4.21 0.95
N PRO A 120 8.02 -5.29 1.14
CA PRO A 120 7.49 -6.66 1.12
C PRO A 120 6.51 -6.91 2.26
N ASP A 121 5.52 -7.76 1.98
CA ASP A 121 4.67 -8.31 3.04
C ASP A 121 5.44 -9.28 3.92
N TRP A 122 4.87 -9.58 5.07
CA TRP A 122 5.51 -10.41 6.09
C TRP A 122 5.02 -11.87 6.01
N HIS A 123 4.43 -12.25 4.88
CA HIS A 123 3.86 -13.57 4.67
C HIS A 123 4.94 -14.59 4.33
N THR A 124 5.16 -15.54 5.23
CA THR A 124 6.09 -16.67 5.06
C THR A 124 5.64 -17.75 4.08
N ARG A 125 4.63 -17.46 3.27
CA ARG A 125 4.13 -18.36 2.23
C ARG A 125 4.14 -17.62 0.90
N PRO A 126 4.45 -18.30 -0.21
CA PRO A 126 4.43 -17.67 -1.52
C PRO A 126 3.06 -17.03 -1.77
N ASN A 127 3.07 -15.74 -2.08
CA ASN A 127 1.85 -15.07 -2.52
C ASN A 127 1.46 -15.71 -3.87
N LYS A 128 0.25 -16.25 -3.99
CA LYS A 128 -0.17 -16.94 -5.22
C LYS A 128 -0.18 -16.02 -6.45
N GLU A 129 -0.14 -14.71 -6.23
CA GLU A 129 -0.12 -13.65 -7.24
C GLU A 129 1.29 -13.35 -7.80
N THR A 130 2.37 -13.83 -7.19
CA THR A 130 3.75 -13.59 -7.67
C THR A 130 4.27 -14.58 -8.72
N GLN A 131 3.43 -15.47 -9.26
CA GLN A 131 3.87 -16.51 -10.22
C GLN A 131 4.23 -16.00 -11.64
N ALA A 132 4.24 -14.68 -11.90
CA ALA A 132 4.53 -14.14 -13.21
C ALA A 132 6.02 -13.84 -13.49
N ASP A 133 6.91 -13.90 -12.49
CA ASP A 133 8.35 -13.67 -12.70
C ASP A 133 9.19 -14.91 -12.34
N PRO A 134 9.66 -15.70 -13.32
CA PRO A 134 10.44 -16.92 -13.08
C PRO A 134 11.85 -16.66 -12.52
N GLY A 135 12.26 -15.39 -12.37
CA GLY A 135 13.51 -14.99 -11.71
C GLY A 135 13.35 -14.48 -10.27
N ALA A 136 12.12 -14.29 -9.79
CA ALA A 136 11.87 -13.88 -8.43
C ALA A 136 11.93 -15.11 -7.51
N ALA A 137 13.12 -15.38 -6.94
CA ALA A 137 13.30 -16.39 -5.91
C ALA A 137 12.17 -16.32 -4.87
N ASP A 138 11.67 -17.48 -4.44
CA ASP A 138 10.63 -17.67 -3.42
C ASP A 138 10.90 -16.83 -2.17
N CYS A 139 10.38 -15.61 -2.13
CA CYS A 139 10.55 -14.72 -0.98
C CYS A 139 9.34 -14.85 -0.07
N THR A 140 9.60 -15.35 1.14
CA THR A 140 8.65 -15.60 2.24
C THR A 140 8.52 -14.36 3.15
N GLY A 141 8.96 -13.20 2.67
CA GLY A 141 8.74 -11.91 3.31
C GLY A 141 10.01 -11.06 3.34
N GLY A 142 9.97 -9.95 4.08
CA GLY A 142 11.12 -9.08 4.21
C GLY A 142 10.83 -7.77 4.91
N PHE A 143 11.79 -6.87 4.83
CA PHE A 143 11.65 -5.50 5.32
C PHE A 143 12.46 -4.53 4.45
N LEU A 144 12.12 -3.25 4.53
CA LEU A 144 12.93 -2.18 3.94
C LEU A 144 13.85 -1.59 5.01
N ARG A 145 15.14 -1.55 4.72
CA ARG A 145 16.16 -0.89 5.54
C ARG A 145 16.51 0.43 4.88
N LEU A 146 16.51 1.52 5.65
CA LEU A 146 16.98 2.83 5.19
C LEU A 146 18.39 3.07 5.75
N THR A 147 19.34 3.36 4.88
CA THR A 147 20.75 3.65 5.21
C THR A 147 21.16 5.01 4.66
N ASP A 148 22.32 5.52 5.05
CA ASP A 148 22.87 6.77 4.49
C ASP A 148 23.10 6.68 2.97
N ALA A 149 23.28 5.47 2.43
CA ALA A 149 23.39 5.23 0.99
C ALA A 149 22.03 5.11 0.29
N GLY A 150 20.92 5.09 1.04
CA GLY A 150 19.56 4.96 0.53
C GLY A 150 18.82 3.69 1.00
N PRO A 151 17.61 3.45 0.45
CA PRO A 151 16.79 2.30 0.82
C PRO A 151 17.31 0.98 0.22
N GLU A 152 17.12 -0.10 0.96
CA GLU A 152 17.47 -1.46 0.56
C GLU A 152 16.34 -2.42 0.98
N ILE A 153 15.90 -3.28 0.07
CA ILE A 153 14.92 -4.32 0.37
C ILE A 153 15.67 -5.57 0.84
N ILE A 154 15.51 -5.90 2.13
CA ILE A 154 16.02 -7.12 2.72
C ILE A 154 14.95 -8.19 2.63
N ARG A 155 15.24 -9.25 1.88
CA ARG A 155 14.34 -10.40 1.75
C ARG A 155 14.71 -11.45 2.79
N VAL A 156 13.70 -12.05 3.41
CA VAL A 156 13.85 -13.13 4.38
C VAL A 156 13.28 -14.39 3.75
N SER A 157 14.03 -15.49 3.84
CA SER A 157 13.67 -16.84 3.40
C SER A 157 13.20 -17.69 4.56
#